data_AF-A0A4V2XDG6-F1
#
_entry.id   AF-A0A4V2XDG6-F1
#
_cell.length_a   1.000
_cell.length_b   1.000
_cell.length_c   1.000
_cell.angle_alpha   90.00
_cell.angle_beta   90.00
_cell.angle_gamma   90.00
#
_symmetry.space_group_name_H-M   'P 1'
#
loop_
_entity.id
_entity.type
_entity.pdbx_description
1 polymer ?
#
loop_
_entity_poly.entity_id
_entity_poly.type
_entity_poly.pdbx_seq_one_letter_code
_entity_poly.pdbx_strand_id
1 'polypeptide(L)'
;MSERTGLTHVASFVLRESGSDAPLPEIAAAWLADAVPPPAVEEAVPALAEALTALVADGLLTVRRFRTWPAAWVDGASVAGERLTVEARVAGTWLPGPARDGLLVARVTEAGRAYLGRA
;
A
#
# COMPACT_ATOMS: atom_id res chain seq x y z
N MET A 1 -19.84 -9.58 16.73
CA MET A 1 -19.73 -8.52 15.71
C MET A 1 -18.91 -9.10 14.57
N SER A 2 -19.48 -9.17 13.37
CA SER A 2 -19.08 -10.14 12.35
C SER A 2 -17.80 -9.77 11.58
N GLU A 3 -16.67 -10.33 12.02
CA GLU A 3 -15.38 -10.42 11.31
C GLU A 3 -15.47 -11.43 10.14
N ARG A 4 -16.28 -11.16 9.12
CA ARG A 4 -16.47 -12.12 8.01
C ARG A 4 -15.39 -12.13 6.93
N THR A 5 -14.27 -11.42 7.13
CA THR A 5 -13.09 -11.46 6.25
C THR A 5 -11.89 -11.00 7.08
N GLY A 6 -10.91 -11.87 7.35
CA GLY A 6 -9.83 -11.68 8.35
C GLY A 6 -8.85 -10.52 8.13
N LEU A 7 -9.12 -9.58 7.23
CA LEU A 7 -8.34 -8.37 7.04
C LEU A 7 -8.89 -7.23 7.90
N THR A 8 -7.99 -6.40 8.43
CA THR A 8 -8.37 -5.15 9.09
C THR A 8 -9.01 -4.18 8.09
N HIS A 9 -9.69 -3.15 8.59
CA HIS A 9 -10.24 -2.08 7.73
C HIS A 9 -9.14 -1.44 6.86
N VAL A 10 -7.99 -1.12 7.46
CA VAL A 10 -6.85 -0.52 6.75
C VAL A 10 -6.29 -1.47 5.69
N ALA A 11 -6.15 -2.77 6.00
CA ALA A 11 -5.68 -3.75 5.02
C ALA A 11 -6.66 -3.95 3.86
N SER A 12 -7.97 -3.96 4.14
CA SER A 12 -9.00 -4.03 3.11
C SER A 12 -8.96 -2.81 2.19
N PHE A 13 -8.75 -1.63 2.77
CA PHE A 13 -8.57 -0.38 2.03
C PHE A 13 -7.33 -0.42 1.12
N VAL A 14 -6.16 -0.72 1.69
CA VAL A 14 -4.89 -0.76 0.94
C VAL A 14 -4.95 -1.78 -0.20
N LEU A 15 -5.56 -2.95 0.03
CA LEU A 15 -5.75 -3.96 -1.00
C LEU A 15 -6.61 -3.46 -2.17
N ARG A 16 -7.72 -2.77 -1.88
CA ARG A 16 -8.64 -2.22 -2.88
C ARG A 16 -7.97 -1.12 -3.71
N GLU A 17 -7.31 -0.17 -3.05
CA GLU A 17 -6.66 0.97 -3.71
C GLU A 17 -5.43 0.54 -4.54
N SER A 18 -4.85 -0.64 -4.27
CA SER A 18 -3.72 -1.20 -5.04
C SER A 18 -4.15 -1.92 -6.33
N GLY A 19 -5.39 -1.75 -6.79
CA GLY A 19 -5.96 -2.42 -7.96
C GLY A 19 -5.30 -2.09 -9.29
N SER A 20 -4.80 -0.86 -9.43
CA SER A 20 -4.09 -0.35 -10.61
C SER A 20 -2.81 0.34 -10.16
N ASP A 21 -1.68 -0.37 -10.19
CA ASP A 21 -0.32 0.09 -9.85
C ASP A 21 -0.29 1.41 -9.07
N ALA A 22 -0.52 1.32 -7.76
CA ALA A 22 -0.78 2.48 -6.93
C ALA A 22 0.48 2.89 -6.16
N PRO A 23 1.03 4.08 -6.42
CA PRO A 23 2.03 4.70 -5.56
C PRO A 23 1.52 4.84 -4.13
N LEU A 24 2.37 4.53 -3.15
CA LEU A 24 1.99 4.65 -1.73
C LEU A 24 1.47 6.06 -1.34
N PRO A 25 2.01 7.17 -1.88
CA PRO A 25 1.42 8.49 -1.60
C PRO A 25 -0.02 8.66 -2.07
N GLU A 26 -0.42 7.99 -3.16
CA GLU A 26 -1.78 8.07 -3.68
C GLU A 26 -2.74 7.26 -2.80
N ILE A 27 -2.30 6.10 -2.30
CA ILE A 27 -3.04 5.31 -1.30
C ILE A 27 -3.21 6.10 0.00
N ALA A 28 -2.16 6.76 0.50
CA ALA A 28 -2.24 7.59 1.70
C ALA A 28 -3.21 8.77 1.51
N ALA A 29 -3.12 9.47 0.38
CA ALA A 29 -4.00 10.59 0.07
C ALA A 29 -5.47 10.15 0.03
N ALA A 30 -5.75 8.99 -0.56
CA ALA A 30 -7.10 8.42 -0.58
C ALA A 30 -7.58 8.07 0.84
N TRP A 31 -6.73 7.47 1.68
CA TRP A 31 -7.08 7.13 3.07
C TRP A 31 -7.43 8.38 3.89
N LEU A 32 -6.61 9.42 3.78
CA LEU A 32 -6.82 10.68 4.49
C LEU A 32 -8.06 11.44 3.99
N ALA A 33 -8.45 11.26 2.73
CA ALA A 33 -9.66 11.86 2.17
C ALA A 33 -10.96 11.12 2.57
N ASP A 34 -10.89 9.82 2.84
CA ASP A 34 -12.06 8.98 3.18
C ASP A 34 -12.40 9.01 4.69
N ALA A 35 -11.44 9.34 5.55
CA ALA A 35 -11.62 9.36 7.00
C ALA A 35 -12.29 10.64 7.53
N VAL A 36 -13.29 10.47 8.42
CA VAL A 36 -13.98 11.59 9.11
C VAL A 36 -14.03 11.32 10.63
N PRO A 37 -13.31 12.10 11.46
CA PRO A 37 -12.29 13.10 11.09
C PRO A 37 -11.03 12.45 10.50
N PRO A 38 -10.28 13.16 9.64
CA PRO A 38 -9.05 12.63 9.06
C PRO A 38 -7.99 12.45 10.17
N PRO A 39 -7.32 11.28 10.24
CA PRO A 39 -6.24 11.06 11.19
C PRO A 39 -5.02 11.93 10.85
N ALA A 40 -4.16 12.17 11.83
CA ALA A 40 -2.86 12.78 11.55
C ALA A 40 -2.02 11.82 10.69
N VAL A 41 -1.12 12.37 9.87
CA VAL A 41 -0.23 11.56 9.00
C VAL A 41 0.59 10.59 9.85
N GLU A 42 1.06 11.05 11.00
CA GLU A 42 1.87 10.30 11.96
C GLU A 42 1.12 9.09 12.53
N GLU A 43 -0.21 9.14 12.56
CA GLU A 43 -1.09 8.05 13.01
C GLU A 43 -1.46 7.12 11.85
N ALA A 44 -1.68 7.68 10.66
CA ALA A 44 -2.07 6.92 9.47
C ALA A 44 -0.91 6.07 8.92
N VAL A 45 0.30 6.62 8.86
CA VAL A 45 1.46 5.96 8.24
C VAL A 45 1.80 4.61 8.90
N PRO A 46 1.89 4.49 10.23
CA PRO A 46 2.17 3.20 10.86
C PRO A 46 1.13 2.14 10.51
N ALA A 47 -0.16 2.50 10.53
CA ALA A 47 -1.24 1.58 10.22
C ALA A 47 -1.23 1.15 8.75
N LEU A 48 -0.99 2.09 7.83
CA LEU A 48 -0.86 1.80 6.39
C LEU A 48 0.37 0.94 6.09
N ALA A 49 1.50 1.22 6.75
CA ALA A 49 2.74 0.45 6.62
C ALA A 49 2.59 -0.99 7.13
N GLU A 50 1.93 -1.17 8.26
CA GLU A 50 1.63 -2.49 8.82
C GLU A 50 0.70 -3.28 7.90
N ALA A 51 -0.40 -2.66 7.45
CA ALA A 51 -1.33 -3.26 6.51
C ALA A 51 -0.65 -3.68 5.20
N LEU A 52 0.15 -2.80 4.59
CA LEU A 52 0.90 -3.10 3.37
C LEU A 52 1.84 -4.29 3.56
N THR A 53 2.58 -4.31 4.68
CA THR A 53 3.53 -5.38 4.99
C THR A 53 2.83 -6.72 5.18
N ALA A 54 1.72 -6.75 5.91
CA ALA A 54 0.91 -7.95 6.11
C ALA A 54 0.36 -8.48 4.78
N LEU A 55 -0.21 -7.62 3.94
CA LEU A 55 -0.75 -8.03 2.63
C LEU A 55 0.33 -8.57 1.68
N VAL A 56 1.55 -8.04 1.73
CA VAL A 56 2.68 -8.58 0.97
C VAL A 56 3.14 -9.93 1.54
N ALA A 57 3.17 -10.08 2.87
CA ALA A 57 3.51 -11.36 3.51
C ALA A 57 2.48 -12.46 3.17
N ASP A 58 1.20 -12.10 3.08
CA ASP A 58 0.11 -13.00 2.67
C ASP A 58 0.05 -13.21 1.14
N GLY A 59 0.92 -12.57 0.38
CA GLY A 59 0.99 -12.68 -1.08
C GLY A 59 -0.20 -12.04 -1.81
N LEU A 60 -0.99 -11.20 -1.13
CA LEU A 60 -2.13 -10.48 -1.72
C LEU A 60 -1.68 -9.22 -2.48
N LEU A 61 -0.55 -8.64 -2.07
CA LEU A 61 0.10 -7.53 -2.75
C LEU A 61 1.54 -7.87 -3.13
N THR A 62 2.03 -7.14 -4.12
CA THR A 62 3.46 -7.01 -4.41
C THR A 62 3.82 -5.54 -4.43
N VAL A 63 4.98 -5.20 -3.87
CA VAL A 63 5.49 -3.83 -3.85
C VAL A 63 6.79 -3.78 -4.63
N ARG A 64 6.92 -2.74 -5.45
CA ARG A 64 8.14 -2.45 -6.19
C ARG A 64 8.59 -1.02 -6.00
N ARG A 65 9.90 -0.84 -6.00
CA ARG A 65 10.54 0.47 -5.97
C ARG A 65 10.91 0.90 -7.38
N PHE A 66 10.55 2.12 -7.72
CA PHE A 66 10.84 2.74 -9.01
C PHE A 66 11.80 3.90 -8.85
N ARG A 67 12.77 4.01 -9.76
CA ARG A 67 13.68 5.18 -9.78
C ARG A 67 12.99 6.43 -10.28
N THR A 68 12.03 6.27 -11.18
CA THR A 68 11.17 7.31 -11.75
C THR A 68 9.78 6.69 -11.97
N TRP A 69 8.72 7.48 -11.78
CA TRP A 69 7.34 7.05 -12.01
C TRP A 69 6.59 8.10 -12.86
N PRO A 70 5.76 7.71 -13.85
CA PRO A 70 5.37 6.34 -14.23
C PRO A 70 6.46 5.55 -14.97
N ALA A 71 6.44 4.23 -14.84
CA ALA A 71 7.32 3.30 -15.57
C ALA A 71 6.62 1.94 -15.78
N ALA A 72 7.16 1.08 -16.65
CA ALA A 72 6.61 -0.27 -16.79
C ALA A 72 6.90 -1.09 -15.52
N TRP A 73 5.93 -1.86 -15.05
CA TRP A 73 6.06 -2.60 -13.77
C TRP A 73 7.31 -3.47 -13.66
N VAL A 74 7.70 -4.07 -14.79
CA VAL A 74 8.89 -4.93 -14.90
C VAL A 74 10.18 -4.21 -14.55
N ASP A 75 10.24 -2.88 -14.69
CA ASP A 75 11.41 -2.05 -14.42
C ASP A 75 11.59 -1.75 -12.92
N GLY A 76 10.57 -2.01 -12.10
CA GLY A 76 10.61 -1.82 -10.66
C GLY A 76 11.38 -2.94 -9.94
N ALA A 77 12.14 -2.57 -8.91
CA ALA A 77 12.82 -3.55 -8.05
C ALA A 77 11.86 -4.07 -6.98
N SER A 78 11.73 -5.38 -6.83
CA SER A 78 10.89 -6.00 -5.80
C SER A 78 11.34 -5.58 -4.39
N VAL A 79 10.38 -5.18 -3.55
CA VAL A 79 10.60 -4.84 -2.13
C VAL A 79 9.66 -5.68 -1.28
N ALA A 80 10.22 -6.53 -0.42
CA ALA A 80 9.47 -7.46 0.42
C ALA A 80 10.21 -7.73 1.74
N GLY A 81 9.53 -8.42 2.67
CA GLY A 81 10.10 -8.84 3.95
C GLY A 81 10.56 -7.65 4.80
N GLU A 82 11.66 -7.84 5.53
CA GLU A 82 12.22 -6.83 6.44
C GLU A 82 12.49 -5.48 5.74
N ARG A 83 12.94 -5.51 4.49
CA ARG A 83 13.22 -4.29 3.73
C ARG A 83 11.94 -3.48 3.47
N LEU A 84 10.83 -4.15 3.17
CA LEU A 84 9.54 -3.48 3.05
C LEU A 84 9.12 -2.87 4.38
N THR A 85 9.26 -3.61 5.49
CA THR A 85 8.92 -3.12 6.83
C THR A 85 9.68 -1.83 7.17
N VAL A 86 10.96 -1.76 6.83
CA VAL A 86 11.79 -0.56 7.06
C VAL A 86 11.37 0.59 6.14
N GLU A 87 11.27 0.35 4.83
CA GLU A 87 10.96 1.42 3.85
C GLU A 87 9.52 1.95 3.98
N ALA A 88 8.56 1.08 4.27
CA ALA A 88 7.16 1.47 4.47
C ALA A 88 6.94 2.25 5.76
N ARG A 89 7.79 2.13 6.79
CA ARG A 89 7.64 2.92 8.03
C ARG A 89 8.14 4.36 7.89
N VAL A 90 8.84 4.69 6.80
CA VAL A 90 9.31 6.05 6.55
C VAL A 90 8.13 6.90 6.08
N ALA A 91 7.73 7.90 6.89
CA ALA A 91 6.60 8.79 6.56
C ALA A 91 6.75 9.47 5.20
N GLY A 92 7.96 9.85 4.81
CA GLY A 92 8.26 10.42 3.49
C GLY A 92 7.89 9.52 2.30
N THR A 93 7.76 8.20 2.50
CA THR A 93 7.33 7.25 1.47
C THR A 93 5.83 7.37 1.15
N TRP A 94 5.03 7.83 2.11
CA TRP A 94 3.57 7.97 2.02
C TRP A 94 3.12 9.40 1.77
N LEU A 95 4.01 10.37 1.87
CA LEU A 95 3.68 11.76 1.66
C LEU A 95 3.86 12.15 0.19
N PRO A 96 2.99 13.01 -0.36
CA PRO A 96 3.18 13.56 -1.69
C PRO A 96 4.50 14.35 -1.72
N GLY A 97 5.44 13.89 -2.54
CA GLY A 97 6.72 14.54 -2.77
C GLY A 97 6.80 15.17 -4.16
N PRO A 98 7.58 16.25 -4.35
CA PRO A 98 7.82 16.84 -5.66
C PRO A 98 8.62 15.91 -6.59
N ALA A 99 9.39 14.97 -6.04
CA ALA A 99 10.15 13.98 -6.79
C ALA A 99 9.38 12.65 -6.84
N ARG A 100 9.11 12.16 -8.05
CA ARG A 100 8.63 10.79 -8.29
C ARG A 100 9.77 9.77 -8.29
N ASP A 101 10.84 10.09 -7.58
CA ASP A 101 12.07 9.31 -7.56
C ASP A 101 12.11 8.41 -6.33
N GLY A 102 12.40 7.13 -6.52
CA GLY A 102 12.46 6.16 -5.43
C GLY A 102 11.11 5.75 -4.86
N LEU A 103 10.00 5.98 -5.58
CA LEU A 103 8.64 5.67 -5.14
C LEU A 103 8.43 4.16 -4.95
N LEU A 104 7.73 3.81 -3.87
CA LEU A 104 7.12 2.49 -3.71
C LEU A 104 5.74 2.50 -4.38
N VAL A 105 5.49 1.47 -5.17
CA VAL A 105 4.22 1.24 -5.88
C VAL A 105 3.74 -0.15 -5.51
N ALA A 106 2.50 -0.22 -5.04
CA ALA A 106 1.81 -1.46 -4.72
C ALA A 106 0.95 -1.92 -5.90
N ARG A 107 0.92 -3.23 -6.12
CA ARG A 107 0.06 -3.86 -7.11
C ARG A 107 -0.59 -5.09 -6.50
N VAL A 108 -1.88 -5.23 -6.74
CA VAL A 108 -2.64 -6.42 -6.38
C VAL A 108 -2.17 -7.65 -7.17
N THR A 109 -1.94 -8.76 -6.47
CA THR A 109 -1.59 -10.04 -7.11
C THR A 109 -2.85 -10.73 -7.65
N GLU A 110 -2.68 -11.85 -8.35
CA GLU A 110 -3.83 -12.69 -8.73
C GLU A 110 -4.58 -13.20 -7.49
N ALA A 111 -3.87 -13.59 -6.43
CA ALA A 111 -4.46 -14.00 -5.16
C ALA A 111 -5.25 -12.85 -4.52
N GLY A 112 -4.69 -11.63 -4.51
CA GLY A 112 -5.37 -10.43 -4.03
C GLY A 112 -6.65 -10.12 -4.82
N ARG A 113 -6.62 -10.25 -6.16
CA ARG A 113 -7.82 -10.06 -7.00
C ARG A 113 -8.88 -11.11 -6.72
N ALA A 114 -8.48 -12.37 -6.58
CA ALA A 114 -9.39 -13.45 -6.24
C ALA A 114 -10.01 -13.26 -4.85
N TYR A 115 -9.27 -12.68 -3.90
CA TYR A 115 -9.79 -12.29 -2.60
C TYR A 115 -10.86 -11.21 -2.71
N LEU A 116 -10.57 -10.13 -3.45
CA LEU A 116 -11.53 -9.02 -3.67
C LEU A 116 -12.80 -9.47 -4.39
N GLY A 117 -12.73 -10.44 -5.31
CA GLY A 117 -13.91 -10.99 -5.98
C GLY A 117 -14.79 -11.91 -5.13
N ARG A 118 -14.34 -12.26 -3.91
CA ARG A 118 -15.07 -13.11 -2.96
C ARG A 118 -15.63 -12.34 -1.76
N ALA A 119 -15.15 -11.13 -1.52
CA ALA A 119 -15.57 -10.23 -0.45
C ALA A 119 -16.82 -9.45 -0.86
#